data_AF-A0A2S6NAT0-F1
#
_entry.id   AF-A0A2S6NAT0-F1
#
_cell.length_a   1.000
_cell.length_b   1.000
_cell.length_c   1.000
_cell.angle_alpha   90.00
_cell.angle_beta   90.00
_cell.angle_gamma   90.00
#
_symmetry.space_group_name_H-M   'P 1'
#
loop_
_entity.id
_entity.type
_entity.pdbx_description
1 polymer ?
#
loop_
_entity_poly.entity_id
_entity_poly.type
_entity_poly.pdbx_seq_one_letter_code
_entity_poly.pdbx_strand_id
1 'polypeptide(L)'
;MQRLLRRACHASNLAREKGVPLKPGLIALFERCYDTILADGLAFHDAQPPLARAAGTGKRRGRPPRRVGHNLLLRLSTRKTDVPRFLTDPRVPFSNNLAERDGRMMKLRQKICGGFRSMEGAMEFAVIRSLLSTARKQGWDILQTLNANPDRLIAALRGT
;
A
#
# COMPACT_ATOMS: atom_id res chain seq x y z
N MET A 1 12.98 7.11 -9.71
CA MET A 1 12.06 6.13 -9.08
C MET A 1 10.68 6.08 -9.73
N GLN A 2 9.88 7.15 -9.73
CA GLN A 2 8.50 7.13 -10.22
C GLN A 2 8.32 6.55 -11.64
N ARG A 3 9.16 6.98 -12.60
CA ARG A 3 9.12 6.48 -13.98
C ARG A 3 9.39 4.96 -14.05
N LEU A 4 10.34 4.46 -13.26
CA LEU A 4 10.66 3.03 -13.18
C LEU A 4 9.44 2.23 -12.71
N LEU A 5 8.84 2.63 -11.59
CA LEU A 5 7.69 1.94 -11.00
C LEU A 5 6.46 1.95 -11.91
N ARG A 6 6.22 3.05 -12.65
CA ARG A 6 5.14 3.10 -13.64
C ARG A 6 5.36 2.13 -14.81
N ARG A 7 6.58 2.03 -15.32
CA ARG A 7 6.93 1.05 -16.37
C ARG A 7 6.81 -0.39 -15.87
N ALA A 8 7.27 -0.64 -14.66
CA ALA A 8 7.16 -1.94 -14.00
C ALA A 8 5.69 -2.36 -13.80
N CYS A 9 4.85 -1.42 -13.35
CA CYS A 9 3.40 -1.60 -13.24
C CYS A 9 2.75 -1.91 -14.59
N HIS A 10 3.08 -1.16 -15.64
CA HIS A 10 2.56 -1.41 -16.98
C HIS A 10 2.94 -2.80 -17.49
N ALA A 11 4.21 -3.20 -17.34
CA ALA A 11 4.67 -4.54 -17.72
C ALA A 11 3.94 -5.65 -16.95
N SER A 12 3.76 -5.49 -15.63
CA SER A 12 3.02 -6.44 -14.79
C SER A 12 1.55 -6.55 -15.20
N ASN A 13 0.89 -5.44 -15.53
CA ASN A 13 -0.49 -5.46 -16.04
C ASN A 13 -0.61 -6.21 -17.37
N LEU A 14 0.29 -5.95 -18.33
CA LEU A 14 0.30 -6.65 -19.61
C LEU A 14 0.53 -8.16 -19.45
N ALA A 15 1.42 -8.55 -18.53
CA ALA A 15 1.68 -9.96 -18.22
C ALA A 15 0.43 -10.63 -17.63
N ARG A 16 -0.24 -9.93 -16.70
CA ARG A 16 -1.49 -10.37 -16.08
C ARG A 16 -2.65 -10.52 -17.08
N GLU A 17 -2.81 -9.55 -17.99
CA GLU A 17 -3.83 -9.63 -19.06
C GLU A 17 -3.62 -10.85 -19.97
N LYS A 18 -2.37 -11.26 -20.17
CA LYS A 18 -2.01 -12.46 -20.95
C LYS A 18 -2.00 -13.75 -20.12
N GLY A 19 -2.24 -13.68 -18.81
CA GLY A 19 -2.17 -14.83 -17.91
C GLY A 19 -0.77 -15.45 -17.77
N VAL A 20 0.29 -14.71 -18.11
CA VAL A 20 1.67 -15.19 -18.04
C VAL A 20 2.48 -14.41 -17.00
N PRO A 21 3.42 -15.06 -16.29
CA PRO A 21 4.30 -14.35 -15.37
C PRO A 21 5.29 -13.45 -16.14
N LEU A 22 5.79 -12.42 -15.46
CA LEU A 22 6.89 -11.62 -15.99
C LEU A 22 8.16 -12.48 -16.10
N LYS A 23 8.92 -12.26 -17.18
CA LYS A 23 10.20 -12.96 -17.40
C LYS A 23 11.17 -12.65 -16.24
N PRO A 24 11.83 -13.65 -15.65
CA PRO A 24 12.76 -13.42 -14.53
C PRO A 24 13.85 -12.38 -14.82
N GLY A 25 14.43 -12.40 -16.03
CA GLY A 25 15.43 -11.41 -16.44
C GLY A 25 14.91 -9.96 -16.48
N LEU A 26 13.62 -9.77 -16.78
CA LEU A 26 13.00 -8.45 -16.75
C LEU A 26 12.72 -7.97 -15.31
N ILE A 27 12.35 -8.88 -14.41
CA ILE A 27 12.21 -8.58 -12.98
C ILE A 27 13.57 -8.15 -12.42
N ALA A 28 14.63 -8.93 -12.67
CA ALA A 28 15.99 -8.60 -12.24
C ALA A 28 16.49 -7.25 -12.80
N LEU A 29 16.09 -6.89 -14.04
CA LEU A 29 16.38 -5.58 -14.60
C LEU A 29 15.69 -4.45 -13.82
N PHE A 30 14.40 -4.61 -13.48
CA PHE A 30 13.68 -3.61 -12.67
C PHE A 30 14.31 -3.46 -11.28
N GLU A 31 14.68 -4.57 -10.64
CA GLU A 31 15.33 -4.56 -9.33
C GLU A 31 16.71 -3.88 -9.36
N ARG A 32 17.54 -4.19 -10.35
CA ARG A 32 18.85 -3.53 -10.52
C ARG A 32 18.70 -2.02 -10.77
N CYS A 33 17.75 -1.62 -11.62
CA CYS A 33 17.43 -0.21 -11.84
C CYS A 33 16.91 0.46 -10.56
N TYR A 34 16.13 -0.25 -9.75
CA TYR A 34 15.62 0.23 -8.48
C TYR A 34 16.77 0.50 -7.50
N ASP A 35 17.69 -0.45 -7.37
CA ASP A 35 18.86 -0.35 -6.50
C ASP A 35 19.81 0.77 -6.93
N THR A 36 20.06 0.90 -8.23
CA THR A 36 20.90 1.99 -8.76
C THR A 36 20.33 3.36 -8.39
N ILE A 37 19.02 3.55 -8.63
CA ILE A 37 18.35 4.81 -8.28
C ILE A 37 18.40 5.09 -6.76
N LEU A 38 18.28 4.05 -5.92
CA LEU A 38 18.39 4.20 -4.48
C LEU A 38 19.80 4.58 -4.05
N ALA A 39 20.83 3.91 -4.58
CA ALA A 39 22.23 4.18 -4.28
C ALA A 39 22.59 5.61 -4.68
N ASP A 40 22.28 6.02 -5.90
CA ASP A 40 22.54 7.37 -6.41
C ASP A 40 21.83 8.43 -5.56
N GLY A 41 20.55 8.18 -5.24
CA GLY A 41 19.74 9.11 -4.45
C GLY A 41 20.22 9.26 -3.02
N LEU A 42 20.66 8.16 -2.38
CA LEU A 42 21.22 8.19 -1.03
C LEU A 42 22.57 8.91 -1.04
N ALA A 43 23.47 8.56 -1.96
CA ALA A 43 24.77 9.23 -2.11
C ALA A 43 24.61 10.75 -2.35
N PHE A 44 23.66 11.15 -3.20
CA PHE A 44 23.33 12.55 -3.43
C PHE A 44 22.89 13.29 -2.16
N HIS A 45 22.14 12.64 -1.27
CA HIS A 45 21.68 13.26 -0.04
C HIS A 45 22.68 13.20 1.10
N ASP A 46 23.55 12.20 1.13
CA ASP A 46 24.64 12.08 2.11
C ASP A 46 25.76 13.09 1.83
N ALA A 47 25.99 13.43 0.55
CA ALA A 47 26.93 14.48 0.14
C ALA A 47 26.44 15.91 0.44
N GLN A 48 25.16 16.09 0.79
CA GLN A 48 24.62 17.42 1.07
C GLN A 48 24.86 17.84 2.52
N PRO A 49 25.05 19.15 2.78
CA PRO A 49 25.18 19.63 4.15
C PRO A 49 23.93 19.29 4.96
N PRO A 50 24.08 19.02 6.27
CA PRO A 50 22.95 18.82 7.17
C PRO A 50 21.98 20.01 7.11
N LEU A 51 20.68 19.74 7.25
CA LEU A 51 19.70 20.81 7.33
C LEU A 51 19.95 21.65 8.58
N ALA A 52 20.04 22.97 8.40
CA ALA A 52 20.16 23.92 9.50
C ALA A 52 18.98 23.75 10.45
N ARG A 53 19.28 23.71 11.75
CA ARG A 53 18.23 23.76 12.78
C ARG A 53 17.77 25.21 12.90
N ALA A 54 16.47 25.44 13.00
CA ALA A 54 15.94 26.78 13.23
C ALA A 54 16.61 27.40 14.47
N ALA A 55 17.24 28.56 14.30
CA ALA A 55 17.86 29.31 15.38
C ALA A 55 16.80 29.68 16.43
N GLY A 56 17.15 29.57 17.72
CA GLY A 56 16.27 29.97 18.83
C GLY A 56 15.48 28.86 19.52
N THR A 57 15.58 27.61 19.06
CA THR A 57 15.06 26.47 19.84
C THR A 57 16.23 25.77 20.52
N GLY A 58 16.33 25.85 21.85
CA GLY A 58 17.35 25.15 22.65
C GLY A 58 17.46 23.68 22.26
N LYS A 59 18.60 23.02 22.53
CA LYS A 59 18.96 21.66 22.08
C LYS A 59 17.75 20.70 22.01
N ARG A 60 17.04 20.67 20.87
CA ARG A 60 15.89 19.77 20.68
C ARG A 60 16.43 18.34 20.63
N ARG A 61 16.01 17.51 21.59
CA ARG A 61 16.35 16.09 21.69
C ARG A 61 15.68 15.35 20.52
N GLY A 62 16.43 14.54 19.76
CA GLY A 62 15.87 13.73 18.67
C GLY A 62 16.78 13.59 17.45
N ARG A 63 16.31 12.79 16.47
CA ARG A 63 17.01 12.52 15.22
C ARG A 63 17.14 13.82 14.40
N PRO A 64 18.32 14.12 13.80
CA PRO A 64 18.47 15.27 12.93
C PRO A 64 17.43 15.27 11.79
N PRO A 65 16.88 16.45 11.44
CA PRO A 65 15.92 16.55 10.35
C PRO A 65 16.59 16.15 9.02
N ARG A 66 15.83 15.44 8.19
CA ARG A 66 16.24 15.06 6.82
C ARG A 66 15.31 15.71 5.81
N ARG A 67 15.84 15.93 4.60
CA ARG A 67 15.06 16.36 3.44
C ARG A 67 13.99 15.32 3.10
N VAL A 68 12.87 15.76 2.53
CA VAL A 68 11.74 14.87 2.16
C VAL A 68 12.19 13.74 1.23
N GLY A 69 13.02 14.04 0.23
CA GLY A 69 13.57 13.05 -0.70
C GLY A 69 14.42 11.97 -0.01
N HIS A 70 15.25 12.35 0.94
CA HIS A 70 16.07 11.42 1.73
C HIS A 70 15.16 10.47 2.55
N ASN A 71 14.14 11.00 3.23
CA ASN A 71 13.20 10.15 3.97
C ASN A 71 12.46 9.16 3.06
N LEU A 72 12.06 9.59 1.86
CA LEU A 72 11.44 8.71 0.88
C LEU A 72 12.39 7.58 0.44
N LEU A 73 13.64 7.90 0.12
CA LEU A 73 14.64 6.91 -0.31
C LEU A 73 14.94 5.89 0.80
N LEU A 74 15.07 6.35 2.05
CA LEU A 74 15.22 5.45 3.19
C LEU A 74 14.02 4.52 3.31
N ARG A 75 12.80 5.03 3.18
CA ARG A 75 11.59 4.21 3.25
C ARG A 75 11.55 3.18 2.13
N LEU A 76 11.91 3.56 0.91
CA LEU A 76 12.00 2.68 -0.25
C LEU A 76 13.10 1.62 -0.09
N SER A 77 14.22 1.95 0.54
CA SER A 77 15.29 1.02 0.86
C SER A 77 14.85 0.02 1.94
N THR A 78 14.30 0.49 3.07
CA THR A 78 13.80 -0.37 4.15
C THR A 78 12.68 -1.31 3.69
N ARG A 79 11.87 -0.89 2.72
CA ARG A 79 10.74 -1.67 2.18
C ARG A 79 11.01 -2.21 0.78
N LYS A 80 12.28 -2.41 0.42
CA LYS A 80 12.68 -2.89 -0.91
C LYS A 80 12.01 -4.20 -1.31
N THR A 81 11.74 -5.10 -0.37
CA THR A 81 11.05 -6.37 -0.65
C THR A 81 9.56 -6.20 -0.94
N ASP A 82 8.95 -5.12 -0.45
CA ASP A 82 7.51 -4.91 -0.51
C ASP A 82 7.11 -4.06 -1.72
N VAL A 83 7.91 -3.06 -2.08
CA VAL A 83 7.59 -2.10 -3.16
C VAL A 83 7.48 -2.77 -4.53
N PRO A 84 8.42 -3.62 -4.99
CA PRO A 84 8.35 -4.33 -6.26
C PRO A 84 7.67 -5.70 -6.15
N ARG A 85 7.09 -6.08 -5.00
CA ARG A 85 6.49 -7.42 -4.77
C ARG A 85 5.46 -7.83 -5.82
N PHE A 86 4.74 -6.88 -6.38
CA PHE A 86 3.76 -7.08 -7.47
C PHE A 86 4.39 -7.61 -8.78
N LEU A 87 5.71 -7.57 -8.92
CA LEU A 87 6.42 -8.15 -10.06
C LEU A 87 6.53 -9.67 -9.97
N THR A 88 6.54 -10.22 -8.75
CA THR A 88 6.72 -11.66 -8.49
C THR A 88 5.45 -12.33 -8.00
N ASP A 89 4.59 -11.63 -7.26
CA ASP A 89 3.32 -12.15 -6.75
C ASP A 89 2.12 -11.45 -7.43
N PRO A 90 1.42 -12.12 -8.36
CA PRO A 90 0.26 -11.56 -9.06
C PRO A 90 -0.90 -11.16 -8.15
N ARG A 91 -0.97 -11.70 -6.92
CA ARG A 91 -2.01 -11.38 -5.94
C ARG A 91 -1.79 -10.00 -5.31
N VAL A 92 -0.58 -9.45 -5.41
CA VAL A 92 -0.23 -8.15 -4.84
C VAL A 92 -0.41 -7.07 -5.90
N PRO A 93 -1.38 -6.16 -5.77
CA PRO A 93 -1.54 -5.07 -6.73
C PRO A 93 -0.44 -4.02 -6.57
N PHE A 94 -0.16 -3.30 -7.65
CA PHE A 94 0.80 -2.17 -7.63
C PHE A 94 0.39 -1.03 -6.68
N SER A 95 -0.91 -0.76 -6.56
CA SER A 95 -1.41 0.33 -5.71
C SER A 95 -2.11 -0.17 -4.45
N ASN A 96 -2.06 0.65 -3.41
CA ASN A 96 -2.78 0.46 -2.16
C ASN A 96 -4.24 0.96 -2.24
N ASN A 97 -4.75 1.29 -3.42
CA ASN A 97 -6.08 1.89 -3.61
C ASN A 97 -7.20 1.09 -2.95
N LEU A 98 -7.10 -0.25 -2.93
CA LEU A 98 -8.08 -1.11 -2.27
C LEU A 98 -8.10 -0.88 -0.75
N ALA A 99 -6.92 -0.92 -0.11
CA ALA A 99 -6.79 -0.68 1.33
C ALA A 99 -7.25 0.74 1.71
N GLU A 100 -6.90 1.74 0.90
CA GLU A 100 -7.34 3.12 1.13
C GLU A 100 -8.85 3.28 0.97
N ARG A 101 -9.46 2.68 -0.06
CA ARG A 101 -10.91 2.71 -0.27
C ARG A 101 -11.67 2.04 0.88
N ASP A 102 -11.17 0.89 1.34
CA ASP A 102 -11.76 0.16 2.46
C ASP A 102 -11.71 1.00 3.76
N GLY A 103 -10.57 1.64 4.06
CA GLY A 103 -10.42 2.51 5.24
C GLY A 103 -11.12 3.88 5.14
N ARG A 104 -11.35 4.39 3.93
CA ARG A 104 -11.92 5.73 3.69
C ARG A 104 -13.30 5.91 4.31
N MET A 105 -14.10 4.84 4.37
CA MET A 105 -15.48 4.92 4.89
C MET A 105 -15.53 5.25 6.38
N MET A 106 -14.52 4.81 7.14
CA MET A 106 -14.37 5.19 8.54
C MET A 106 -14.13 6.69 8.68
N LYS A 107 -13.28 7.27 7.82
CA LYS A 107 -13.04 8.71 7.81
C LYS A 107 -14.24 9.51 7.32
N LEU A 108 -14.97 8.97 6.34
CA LEU A 108 -16.21 9.59 5.83
C LEU A 108 -17.29 9.66 6.92
N ARG A 109 -17.47 8.60 7.70
CA ARG A 109 -18.36 8.58 8.87
C ARG A 109 -17.99 9.65 9.90
N GLN A 110 -16.69 9.80 10.19
CA GLN A 110 -16.21 10.88 11.06
C GLN A 110 -16.54 12.28 10.49
N LYS A 111 -16.32 12.47 9.18
CA LYS A 111 -16.53 13.77 8.53
C LYS A 111 -18.00 14.17 8.49
N ILE A 112 -18.90 13.24 8.15
CA ILE A 112 -20.31 13.55 7.88
C ILE A 112 -21.16 13.39 9.14
N CYS A 113 -20.94 12.34 9.94
CA CYS A 113 -21.80 12.00 11.08
C CYS A 113 -21.16 12.34 12.44
N GLY A 114 -20.03 13.04 12.46
CA GLY A 114 -19.33 13.40 13.71
C GLY A 114 -18.60 12.24 14.41
N GLY A 115 -18.48 11.08 13.76
CA GLY A 115 -17.73 9.92 14.28
C GLY A 115 -18.60 8.86 14.94
N PHE A 116 -18.00 8.08 15.82
CA PHE A 116 -18.67 7.03 16.61
C PHE A 116 -18.84 7.49 18.04
N ARG A 117 -19.95 7.08 18.68
CA ARG A 117 -20.26 7.40 20.08
C ARG A 117 -19.80 6.32 21.06
N SER A 118 -19.51 5.12 20.56
CA SER A 118 -18.98 3.99 21.31
C SER A 118 -17.98 3.19 20.44
N MET A 119 -17.12 2.42 21.09
CA MET A 119 -16.23 1.48 20.41
C MET A 119 -17.02 0.35 19.73
N GLU A 120 -18.08 -0.11 20.38
CA GLU A 120 -18.99 -1.13 19.85
C GLU A 120 -19.58 -0.72 18.49
N GLY A 121 -20.15 0.48 18.38
CA GLY A 121 -20.68 0.97 17.10
C GLY A 121 -19.61 1.17 16.02
N ALA A 122 -18.35 1.41 16.41
CA ALA A 122 -17.22 1.44 15.47
C ALA A 122 -16.87 0.03 14.97
N MET A 123 -16.93 -0.97 15.86
CA MET A 123 -16.72 -2.38 15.51
C MET A 123 -17.82 -2.91 14.60
N GLU A 124 -19.09 -2.67 14.91
CA GLU A 124 -20.22 -3.06 14.06
C GLU A 124 -20.09 -2.48 12.65
N PHE A 125 -19.75 -1.19 12.56
CA PHE A 125 -19.47 -0.54 11.27
C PHE A 125 -18.33 -1.23 10.53
N ALA A 126 -17.23 -1.54 11.21
CA ALA A 126 -16.09 -2.24 10.61
C ALA A 126 -16.46 -3.65 10.13
N VAL A 127 -17.26 -4.40 10.89
CA VAL A 127 -17.76 -5.74 10.51
C VAL A 127 -18.58 -5.67 9.23
N ILE A 128 -19.59 -4.80 9.19
CA ILE A 128 -20.46 -4.65 8.00
C ILE A 128 -19.62 -4.24 6.78
N ARG A 129 -18.71 -3.27 6.93
CA ARG A 129 -17.84 -2.82 5.84
C ARG A 129 -16.90 -3.92 5.36
N SER A 130 -16.37 -4.74 6.27
CA SER A 130 -15.48 -5.85 5.94
C SER A 130 -16.21 -6.94 5.17
N LEU A 131 -17.45 -7.29 5.58
CA LEU A 131 -18.31 -8.22 4.85
C LEU A 131 -18.59 -7.71 3.43
N LEU A 132 -19.01 -6.45 3.29
CA LEU A 132 -19.31 -5.84 1.99
C LEU A 132 -18.08 -5.71 1.08
N SER A 133 -16.89 -5.52 1.65
CA SER A 133 -15.64 -5.51 0.88
C SER A 133 -15.29 -6.92 0.39
N THR A 134 -15.48 -7.93 1.24
CA THR A 134 -15.24 -9.35 0.91
C THR A 134 -16.19 -9.84 -0.18
N ALA A 135 -17.50 -9.58 -0.05
CA ALA A 135 -18.49 -9.95 -1.05
C ALA A 135 -18.13 -9.44 -2.45
N ARG A 136 -17.73 -8.16 -2.55
CA ARG A 136 -17.29 -7.56 -3.82
C ARG A 136 -16.02 -8.21 -4.37
N LYS A 137 -15.07 -8.56 -3.51
CA LYS A 137 -13.81 -9.22 -3.92
C LYS A 137 -14.07 -10.63 -4.47
N GLN A 138 -15.06 -11.33 -3.91
CA GLN A 138 -15.47 -12.67 -4.35
C GLN A 138 -16.51 -12.66 -5.49
N GLY A 139 -16.93 -11.47 -5.95
CA GLY A 139 -17.97 -11.35 -6.98
C GLY A 139 -19.36 -11.81 -6.53
N TRP A 140 -19.61 -11.86 -5.21
CA TRP A 140 -20.90 -12.27 -4.66
C TRP A 140 -21.94 -11.15 -4.76
N ASP A 141 -23.20 -11.54 -4.91
CA ASP A 141 -24.31 -10.61 -4.78
C ASP A 141 -24.41 -10.08 -3.34
N ILE A 142 -24.51 -8.76 -3.20
CA ILE A 142 -24.45 -8.09 -1.90
C ILE A 142 -25.70 -8.39 -1.07
N LEU A 143 -26.89 -8.38 -1.69
CA LEU A 143 -28.15 -8.60 -0.97
C LEU A 143 -28.26 -10.05 -0.52
N GLN A 144 -27.87 -11.00 -1.36
CA GLN A 144 -27.78 -12.40 -0.98
C GLN A 144 -26.76 -12.61 0.15
N THR A 145 -25.59 -11.97 0.08
CA THR A 145 -24.58 -12.06 1.14
C THR A 145 -25.13 -11.59 2.49
N LEU A 146 -25.86 -10.47 2.51
CA LEU A 146 -26.43 -9.93 3.76
C LEU A 146 -27.53 -10.82 4.36
N ASN A 147 -28.21 -11.62 3.55
CA ASN A 147 -29.25 -12.56 3.99
C ASN A 147 -28.74 -14.00 4.15
N ALA A 148 -27.48 -14.29 3.80
CA ALA A 148 -26.93 -15.63 3.86
C ALA A 148 -26.54 -16.02 5.28
N ASN A 149 -26.59 -17.33 5.56
CA ASN A 149 -26.03 -17.87 6.81
C ASN A 149 -24.49 -17.67 6.80
N PRO A 150 -23.90 -17.04 7.84
CA PRO A 150 -22.46 -16.83 7.95
C PRO A 150 -21.61 -18.09 7.77
N ASP A 151 -22.05 -19.24 8.25
CA ASP A 151 -21.31 -20.50 8.15
C ASP A 151 -21.11 -20.92 6.68
N ARG A 152 -22.11 -20.65 5.83
CA ARG A 152 -22.00 -20.91 4.38
C ARG A 152 -21.00 -19.98 3.72
N LEU A 153 -21.00 -18.71 4.10
CA LEU A 153 -20.03 -17.73 3.57
C LEU A 153 -18.60 -18.09 3.99
N ILE A 154 -18.41 -18.50 5.25
CA ILE A 154 -17.10 -18.94 5.77
C ILE A 154 -16.64 -20.21 5.05
N ALA A 155 -17.53 -21.18 4.84
CA ALA A 155 -17.21 -22.39 4.09
C ALA A 155 -16.79 -22.07 2.65
N ALA A 156 -17.51 -21.16 1.98
CA ALA A 156 -17.18 -20.72 0.63
C ALA A 156 -15.79 -20.06 0.54
N LEU A 157 -15.41 -19.25 1.53
CA LEU A 157 -14.07 -18.62 1.59
C LEU A 157 -12.93 -19.62 1.82
N ARG A 158 -13.20 -20.76 2.46
CA ARG A 158 -12.17 -21.80 2.72
C ARG A 158 -11.95 -22.72 1.53
N GLY A 159 -12.89 -22.75 0.58
CA GLY A 159 -12.82 -23.57 -0.64
C GLY A 159 -12.18 -22.89 -1.85
N THR A 160 -11.83 -21.61 -1.75
CA THR A 160 -11.16 -20.79 -2.78
C THR A 160 -9.66 -20.69 -2.53
#